data_AF-C4KGN9-F1
#
_entry.id   AF-C4KGN9-F1
#
_cell.length_a   1.000
_cell.length_b   1.000
_cell.length_c   1.000
_cell.angle_alpha   90.00
_cell.angle_beta   90.00
_cell.angle_gamma   90.00
#
_symmetry.space_group_name_H-M   'P 1'
#
loop_
_entity.id
_entity.type
_entity.pdbx_description
1 polymer ?
#
loop_
_entity_poly.entity_id
_entity_poly.type
_entity_poly.pdbx_seq_one_letter_code
_entity_poly.pdbx_strand_id
1 'polypeptide(L)'
;MSWRFISLPPQDGYHMVTSFVSVADYVNRGGKNTLLIFSVKEPFVNVGVHQEVWLEVDLEFTKKMKIPVVRRDLGGGTVVITAGEHDYFIVVRQEDAPRNPTELYRKFLTPVVNVLRSYGLNADLRDQDIVVNGKKISGNGAMTRGNSVVLAGNILLSLDVDLISKCIKVPTEKFRDKMAKDMSEWLTSLEKELGYVPPRDEINRKLKEAFEKELGIKFEDSTLTPEEIELWEKLASEKAKEEWIFYKDNRHPNIHTERCVKISSAVALCHLDYKARKLLRITLKIVNKKIDEISISGDFFVMSPNGFIEYLEDRLKGVSANLEEIREVILDEFNEKKPVIFGFNENDLIDALTEIMRKPEIQEVI
;
A
#
# COMPACT_ATOMS: atom_id res chain seq x y z
N MET A 1 26.33 -15.12 -11.19
CA MET A 1 24.99 -15.45 -11.75
C MET A 1 24.53 -14.27 -12.60
N SER A 2 23.86 -14.50 -13.73
CA SER A 2 23.39 -13.41 -14.61
C SER A 2 21.95 -12.99 -14.27
N TRP A 3 21.69 -11.68 -14.21
CA TRP A 3 20.40 -11.05 -13.94
C TRP A 3 19.99 -10.16 -15.12
N ARG A 4 18.68 -9.91 -15.30
CA ARG A 4 18.20 -8.88 -16.23
C ARG A 4 18.23 -7.51 -15.57
N PHE A 5 18.69 -6.51 -16.31
CA PHE A 5 18.46 -5.11 -16.00
C PHE A 5 17.46 -4.56 -17.02
N ILE A 6 16.33 -4.07 -16.54
CA ILE A 6 15.28 -3.51 -17.40
C ILE A 6 15.02 -2.08 -16.95
N SER A 7 15.24 -1.12 -17.84
CA SER A 7 14.86 0.28 -17.64
C SER A 7 13.63 0.57 -18.48
N LEU A 8 12.49 0.84 -17.86
CA LEU A 8 11.28 1.22 -18.58
C LEU A 8 11.21 2.74 -18.75
N PRO A 9 10.52 3.24 -19.79
CA PRO A 9 10.12 4.64 -19.84
C PRO A 9 9.18 4.98 -18.67
N PRO A 10 8.91 6.28 -18.39
CA PRO A 10 7.92 6.67 -17.40
C PRO A 10 6.56 6.01 -17.65
N GLN A 11 5.96 5.46 -16.59
CA GLN A 11 4.72 4.67 -16.64
C GLN A 11 3.54 5.43 -16.07
N ASP A 12 2.32 5.08 -16.48
CA ASP A 12 1.12 5.50 -15.74
C ASP A 12 0.94 4.69 -14.44
N GLY A 13 0.01 5.12 -13.60
CA GLY A 13 -0.22 4.48 -12.31
C GLY A 13 -0.72 3.04 -12.40
N TYR A 14 -1.52 2.69 -13.42
CA TYR A 14 -2.07 1.33 -13.57
C TYR A 14 -0.99 0.33 -13.96
N HIS A 15 -0.11 0.74 -14.86
CA HIS A 15 1.06 -0.02 -15.26
C HIS A 15 2.08 -0.11 -14.11
N MET A 16 2.33 0.98 -13.39
CA MET A 16 3.26 0.99 -12.25
C MET A 16 2.84 0.00 -11.16
N VAL A 17 1.57 -0.05 -10.76
CA VAL A 17 1.13 -0.93 -9.66
C VAL A 17 1.05 -2.41 -10.06
N THR A 18 1.25 -2.74 -11.34
CA THR A 18 1.13 -4.11 -11.88
C THR A 18 2.42 -4.65 -12.50
N SER A 19 3.41 -3.80 -12.79
CA SER A 19 4.59 -4.20 -13.58
C SER A 19 5.45 -5.27 -12.92
N PHE A 20 5.50 -5.33 -11.58
CA PHE A 20 6.20 -6.41 -10.89
C PHE A 20 5.52 -7.78 -11.07
N VAL A 21 4.22 -7.83 -11.36
CA VAL A 21 3.45 -9.08 -11.41
C VAL A 21 3.84 -9.93 -12.60
N SER A 22 3.97 -9.31 -13.78
CA SER A 22 4.38 -10.02 -15.00
C SER A 22 5.83 -10.50 -14.90
N VAL A 23 6.72 -9.66 -14.37
CA VAL A 23 8.12 -10.03 -14.12
C VAL A 23 8.23 -11.15 -13.07
N ALA A 24 7.41 -11.12 -12.02
CA ALA A 24 7.35 -12.19 -11.04
C ALA A 24 6.90 -13.52 -11.65
N ASP A 25 5.92 -13.51 -12.56
CA ASP A 25 5.51 -14.72 -13.29
C ASP A 25 6.63 -15.26 -14.20
N TYR A 26 7.35 -14.39 -14.92
CA TYR A 26 8.53 -14.78 -15.68
C TYR A 26 9.60 -15.45 -14.80
N VAL A 27 9.94 -14.84 -13.65
CA VAL A 27 10.92 -15.40 -12.70
C VAL A 27 10.44 -16.72 -12.10
N ASN A 28 9.14 -16.81 -11.77
CA ASN A 28 8.52 -18.04 -11.25
C ASN A 28 8.64 -19.23 -12.21
N ARG A 29 8.63 -18.98 -13.52
CA ARG A 29 8.75 -20.00 -14.57
C ARG A 29 10.21 -20.36 -14.92
N GLY A 30 11.16 -19.96 -14.07
CA GLY A 30 12.58 -20.24 -14.27
C GLY A 30 13.35 -19.11 -14.98
N GLY A 31 12.73 -17.95 -15.14
CA GLY A 31 13.37 -16.75 -15.66
C GLY A 31 14.54 -16.26 -14.79
N LYS A 32 15.37 -15.40 -15.37
CA LYS A 32 16.47 -14.73 -14.63
C LYS A 32 15.89 -13.71 -13.64
N ASN A 33 16.51 -13.63 -12.46
CA ASN A 33 16.25 -12.54 -11.51
C ASN A 33 16.42 -11.19 -12.23
N THR A 34 15.57 -10.23 -11.88
CA THR A 34 15.41 -8.98 -12.64
C THR A 34 15.46 -7.79 -11.69
N LEU A 35 16.27 -6.79 -12.04
CA LEU A 35 16.15 -5.43 -11.53
C LEU A 35 15.40 -4.59 -12.58
N LEU A 36 14.18 -4.19 -12.24
CA LEU A 36 13.33 -3.34 -13.07
C LEU A 36 13.36 -1.92 -12.48
N ILE A 37 13.70 -0.92 -13.28
CA ILE A 37 13.75 0.48 -12.84
C ILE A 37 12.91 1.36 -13.76
N PHE A 38 12.20 2.32 -13.17
CA PHE A 38 11.29 3.20 -13.88
C PHE A 38 10.95 4.44 -13.04
N SER A 39 9.95 5.18 -13.50
CA SER A 39 9.34 6.31 -12.78
C SER A 39 7.91 6.48 -13.26
N VAL A 40 7.15 7.33 -12.59
CA VAL A 40 5.83 7.69 -13.08
C VAL A 40 5.90 8.83 -14.11
N LYS A 41 5.02 8.79 -15.10
CA LYS A 41 4.85 9.85 -16.10
C LYS A 41 4.14 11.08 -15.53
N GLU A 42 3.05 10.84 -14.79
CA GLU A 42 2.19 11.85 -14.16
C GLU A 42 1.83 11.39 -12.75
N PRO A 43 1.63 12.29 -11.79
CA PRO A 43 1.31 11.90 -10.42
C PRO A 43 -0.03 11.16 -10.33
N PHE A 44 -0.15 10.24 -9.38
CA PHE A 44 -1.41 9.55 -9.06
C PHE A 44 -1.50 9.20 -7.58
N VAL A 45 -2.73 8.99 -7.11
CA VAL A 45 -3.00 8.52 -5.74
C VAL A 45 -3.11 7.00 -5.76
N ASN A 46 -2.30 6.31 -4.96
CA ASN A 46 -2.26 4.86 -4.84
C ASN A 46 -2.90 4.40 -3.52
N VAL A 47 -4.14 3.94 -3.59
CA VAL A 47 -4.95 3.50 -2.46
C VAL A 47 -4.72 2.01 -2.18
N GLY A 48 -4.59 1.64 -0.90
CA GLY A 48 -4.44 0.25 -0.48
C GLY A 48 -5.72 -0.56 -0.69
N VAL A 49 -5.59 -1.87 -0.90
CA VAL A 49 -6.71 -2.75 -1.28
C VAL A 49 -7.87 -2.68 -0.26
N HIS A 50 -7.59 -2.59 1.04
CA HIS A 50 -8.62 -2.56 2.09
C HIS A 50 -9.11 -1.16 2.47
N GLN A 51 -8.65 -0.10 1.80
CA GLN A 51 -9.06 1.28 2.12
C GLN A 51 -10.29 1.71 1.30
N GLU A 52 -11.12 2.58 1.86
CA GLU A 52 -12.23 3.22 1.15
C GLU A 52 -11.74 4.53 0.54
N VAL A 53 -11.91 4.73 -0.77
CA VAL A 53 -11.38 5.91 -1.47
C VAL A 53 -11.95 7.19 -0.89
N TRP A 54 -13.25 7.22 -0.57
CA TRP A 54 -13.92 8.41 -0.05
C TRP A 54 -13.43 8.86 1.35
N LEU A 55 -12.73 7.98 2.08
CA LEU A 55 -12.09 8.30 3.36
C LEU A 55 -10.64 8.76 3.21
N GLU A 56 -9.96 8.35 2.14
CA GLU A 56 -8.53 8.58 1.96
C GLU A 56 -8.19 9.73 1.03
N VAL A 57 -9.03 9.97 0.03
CA VAL A 57 -8.68 10.81 -1.13
C VAL A 57 -9.58 12.03 -1.18
N ASP A 58 -8.95 13.20 -1.38
CA ASP A 58 -9.68 14.41 -1.77
C ASP A 58 -10.08 14.29 -3.25
N LEU A 59 -11.23 13.64 -3.48
CA LEU A 59 -11.74 13.35 -4.82
C LEU A 59 -12.04 14.60 -5.63
N GLU A 60 -12.45 15.70 -4.97
CA GLU A 60 -12.70 16.97 -5.63
C GLU A 60 -11.39 17.58 -6.15
N PHE A 61 -10.35 17.62 -5.32
CA PHE A 61 -9.03 18.11 -5.72
C PHE A 61 -8.41 17.25 -6.83
N THR A 62 -8.37 15.92 -6.64
CA THR A 62 -7.74 15.01 -7.61
C THR A 62 -8.43 15.05 -8.96
N LYS A 63 -9.77 15.08 -9.00
CA LYS A 63 -10.55 15.26 -10.23
C LYS A 63 -10.27 16.59 -10.92
N LYS A 64 -10.21 17.69 -10.16
CA LYS A 64 -9.89 19.03 -10.70
C LYS A 64 -8.49 19.08 -11.31
N MET A 65 -7.51 18.44 -10.67
CA MET A 65 -6.12 18.39 -11.11
C MET A 65 -5.83 17.28 -12.13
N LYS A 66 -6.83 16.45 -12.46
CA LYS A 66 -6.69 15.26 -13.34
C LYS A 66 -5.65 14.25 -12.83
N ILE A 67 -5.55 14.12 -11.51
CA ILE A 67 -4.67 13.15 -10.84
C ILE A 67 -5.47 11.85 -10.69
N PRO A 68 -5.06 10.75 -11.33
CA PRO A 68 -5.79 9.49 -11.24
C PRO A 68 -5.77 8.92 -9.82
N VAL A 69 -6.84 8.23 -9.45
CA VAL A 69 -6.86 7.36 -8.26
C VAL A 69 -6.71 5.92 -8.74
N VAL A 70 -5.72 5.23 -8.22
CA VAL A 70 -5.38 3.85 -8.57
C VAL A 70 -5.42 3.02 -7.30
N ARG A 71 -5.98 1.81 -7.40
CA ARG A 71 -5.96 0.84 -6.29
C ARG A 71 -4.99 -0.30 -6.58
N ARG A 72 -4.11 -0.58 -5.63
CA ARG A 72 -3.19 -1.74 -5.69
C ARG A 72 -3.79 -2.97 -5.00
N ASP A 73 -3.24 -4.14 -5.28
CA ASP A 73 -3.64 -5.43 -4.67
C ASP A 73 -3.16 -5.62 -3.23
N LEU A 74 -2.29 -4.73 -2.74
CA LEU A 74 -1.70 -4.82 -1.41
C LEU A 74 -2.40 -3.90 -0.42
N GLY A 75 -2.35 -4.32 0.84
CA GLY A 75 -2.68 -3.46 1.98
C GLY A 75 -1.73 -2.27 2.14
N GLY A 76 -1.77 -1.66 3.33
CA GLY A 76 -1.02 -0.44 3.63
C GLY A 76 -1.78 0.84 3.28
N GLY A 77 -1.23 1.97 3.71
CA GLY A 77 -1.88 3.27 3.59
C GLY A 77 -1.86 3.84 2.18
N THR A 78 -2.60 4.93 1.98
CA THR A 78 -2.63 5.64 0.71
C THR A 78 -1.34 6.44 0.56
N VAL A 79 -0.74 6.38 -0.63
CA VAL A 79 0.46 7.15 -0.99
C VAL A 79 0.21 7.90 -2.29
N VAL A 80 0.85 9.05 -2.47
CA VAL A 80 0.78 9.82 -3.70
C VAL A 80 2.12 9.69 -4.38
N ILE A 81 2.14 9.09 -5.56
CA ILE A 81 3.38 8.83 -6.30
C ILE A 81 3.58 9.95 -7.32
N THR A 82 4.78 10.51 -7.37
CA THR A 82 5.10 11.67 -8.23
C THR A 82 6.29 11.41 -9.16
N ALA A 83 6.46 12.25 -10.18
CA ALA A 83 7.63 12.19 -11.07
C ALA A 83 8.96 12.50 -10.35
N GLY A 84 8.91 12.94 -9.09
CA GLY A 84 10.07 13.09 -8.20
C GLY A 84 10.60 11.76 -7.65
N GLU A 85 10.05 10.62 -8.04
CA GLU A 85 10.46 9.30 -7.55
C GLU A 85 11.23 8.50 -8.60
N HIS A 86 12.19 7.72 -8.16
CA HIS A 86 12.90 6.74 -8.97
C HIS A 86 12.65 5.35 -8.44
N ASP A 87 11.70 4.68 -9.06
CA ASP A 87 11.11 3.43 -8.59
C ASP A 87 11.88 2.24 -9.11
N TYR A 88 11.97 1.20 -8.29
CA TYR A 88 12.55 -0.07 -8.67
C TYR A 88 11.78 -1.26 -8.09
N PHE A 89 11.80 -2.34 -8.86
CA PHE A 89 11.44 -3.67 -8.40
C PHE A 89 12.64 -4.61 -8.53
N ILE A 90 12.93 -5.32 -7.45
CA ILE A 90 13.90 -6.42 -7.43
C ILE A 90 13.11 -7.70 -7.35
N VAL A 91 13.09 -8.46 -8.45
CA VAL A 91 12.32 -9.69 -8.56
C VAL A 91 13.28 -10.86 -8.65
N VAL A 92 13.27 -11.71 -7.63
CA VAL A 92 14.21 -12.83 -7.49
C VAL A 92 13.48 -14.14 -7.26
N ARG A 93 14.08 -15.26 -7.64
CA ARG A 93 13.61 -16.57 -7.21
C ARG A 93 13.66 -16.67 -5.68
N GLN A 94 12.68 -17.34 -5.10
CA GLN A 94 12.56 -17.47 -3.65
C GLN A 94 13.78 -18.15 -3.02
N GLU A 95 14.43 -19.07 -3.74
CA GLU A 95 15.67 -19.73 -3.30
C GLU A 95 16.88 -18.78 -3.21
N ASP A 96 16.89 -17.68 -3.98
CA ASP A 96 17.95 -16.67 -3.95
C ASP A 96 17.72 -15.59 -2.88
N ALA A 97 16.52 -15.57 -2.29
CA ALA A 97 16.09 -14.60 -1.31
C ALA A 97 16.26 -15.14 0.13
N PRO A 98 16.87 -14.37 1.04
CA PRO A 98 16.80 -14.67 2.46
C PRO A 98 15.35 -14.77 2.94
N ARG A 99 15.06 -15.80 3.75
CA ARG A 99 13.71 -15.98 4.34
C ARG A 99 13.41 -14.99 5.46
N ASN A 100 14.45 -14.51 6.15
CA ASN A 100 14.30 -13.51 7.21
C ASN A 100 14.16 -12.11 6.56
N PRO A 101 13.10 -11.33 6.87
CA PRO A 101 12.89 -10.01 6.27
C PRO A 101 14.04 -9.03 6.49
N THR A 102 14.67 -9.02 7.67
CA THR A 102 15.80 -8.14 7.96
C THR A 102 17.01 -8.47 7.08
N GLU A 103 17.31 -9.76 6.90
CA GLU A 103 18.37 -10.19 5.99
C GLU A 103 18.02 -9.92 4.52
N LEU A 104 16.75 -10.05 4.14
CA LEU A 104 16.24 -9.75 2.80
C LEU A 104 16.50 -8.27 2.45
N TYR A 105 16.03 -7.36 3.31
CA TYR A 105 16.23 -5.93 3.13
C TYR A 105 17.71 -5.56 3.17
N ARG A 106 18.49 -6.11 4.12
CA ARG A 106 19.94 -5.86 4.17
C ARG A 106 20.61 -6.27 2.87
N LYS A 107 20.35 -7.47 2.36
CA LYS A 107 20.97 -7.98 1.13
C LYS A 107 20.65 -7.10 -0.07
N PHE A 108 19.37 -6.76 -0.27
CA PHE A 108 18.92 -6.15 -1.52
C PHE A 108 18.88 -4.61 -1.50
N LEU A 109 18.90 -3.97 -0.32
CA LEU A 109 18.93 -2.51 -0.20
C LEU A 109 20.33 -1.95 0.05
N THR A 110 21.31 -2.75 0.48
CA THR A 110 22.70 -2.31 0.62
C THR A 110 23.27 -1.69 -0.67
N PRO A 111 23.03 -2.24 -1.88
CA PRO A 111 23.46 -1.59 -3.12
C PRO A 111 22.89 -0.16 -3.27
N VAL A 112 21.62 0.04 -2.95
CA VAL A 112 20.93 1.34 -3.01
C VAL A 112 21.53 2.32 -2.01
N VAL A 113 21.77 1.87 -0.76
CA VAL A 113 22.48 2.64 0.27
C VAL A 113 23.86 3.08 -0.23
N ASN A 114 24.61 2.18 -0.85
CA ASN A 114 25.95 2.47 -1.35
C ASN A 114 25.93 3.45 -2.54
N VAL A 115 24.90 3.44 -3.38
CA VAL A 115 24.70 4.48 -4.40
C VAL A 115 24.52 5.85 -3.76
N LEU A 116 23.67 5.96 -2.74
CA LEU A 116 23.48 7.23 -2.00
C LEU A 116 24.79 7.71 -1.36
N ARG A 117 25.55 6.81 -0.71
CA ARG A 117 26.88 7.10 -0.16
C ARG A 117 27.88 7.56 -1.22
N SER A 118 27.77 7.06 -2.45
CA SER A 118 28.63 7.49 -3.57
C SER A 118 28.40 8.95 -3.99
N TYR A 119 27.28 9.56 -3.60
CA TYR A 119 27.02 11.00 -3.74
C TYR A 119 27.50 11.81 -2.53
N GLY A 120 28.20 11.19 -1.58
CA GLY A 120 28.67 11.84 -0.35
C GLY A 120 27.62 11.93 0.77
N LEU A 121 26.47 11.25 0.61
CA LEU A 121 25.39 11.28 1.60
C LEU A 121 25.64 10.28 2.73
N ASN A 122 25.34 10.69 3.97
CA ASN A 122 25.34 9.81 5.13
C ASN A 122 24.06 8.95 5.15
N ALA A 123 24.05 7.92 4.31
CA ALA A 123 22.92 7.02 4.12
C ALA A 123 23.05 5.72 4.92
N ASP A 124 21.96 5.27 5.53
CA ASP A 124 21.87 4.02 6.29
C ASP A 124 20.54 3.31 6.08
N LEU A 125 20.55 1.99 6.25
CA LEU A 125 19.35 1.16 6.26
C LEU A 125 18.74 1.14 7.66
N ARG A 126 17.44 1.43 7.76
CA ARG A 126 16.64 1.33 8.98
C ARG A 126 15.41 0.47 8.70
N ASP A 127 15.48 -0.79 9.10
CA ASP A 127 14.51 -1.84 8.78
C ASP A 127 14.33 -1.99 7.26
N GLN A 128 13.21 -1.49 6.72
CA GLN A 128 12.88 -1.49 5.28
C GLN A 128 13.07 -0.11 4.62
N ASP A 129 13.40 0.92 5.39
CA ASP A 129 13.56 2.28 4.89
C ASP A 129 15.04 2.63 4.77
N ILE A 130 15.40 3.43 3.75
CA ILE A 130 16.73 4.04 3.68
C ILE A 130 16.60 5.48 4.15
N VAL A 131 17.50 5.87 5.06
CA VAL A 131 17.56 7.20 5.63
C VAL A 131 18.85 7.90 5.24
N VAL A 132 18.80 9.21 5.05
CA VAL A 132 19.96 10.11 4.92
C VAL A 132 19.85 11.13 6.04
N ASN A 133 20.90 11.27 6.84
CA ASN A 133 20.91 12.20 7.99
C ASN A 133 19.71 11.99 8.94
N GLY A 134 19.27 10.73 9.09
CA GLY A 134 18.12 10.35 9.92
C GLY A 134 16.73 10.58 9.29
N LYS A 135 16.64 11.20 8.11
CA LYS A 135 15.39 11.42 7.36
C LYS A 135 15.23 10.38 6.26
N LYS A 136 14.02 9.89 6.02
CA LYS A 136 13.76 8.86 5.02
C LYS A 136 13.89 9.42 3.61
N ILE A 137 14.63 8.71 2.76
CA ILE A 137 14.80 9.01 1.32
C ILE A 137 14.29 7.87 0.43
N SER A 138 14.03 6.69 1.00
CA SER A 138 13.52 5.52 0.28
C SER A 138 12.59 4.72 1.19
N GLY A 139 11.40 4.38 0.69
CA GLY A 139 10.51 3.42 1.32
C GLY A 139 10.50 2.11 0.55
N ASN A 140 10.60 0.99 1.27
CA ASN A 140 10.60 -0.32 0.63
C ASN A 140 9.60 -1.27 1.27
N GLY A 141 9.17 -2.24 0.50
CA GLY A 141 8.35 -3.36 0.95
C GLY A 141 8.68 -4.60 0.15
N ALA A 142 8.40 -5.77 0.73
CA ALA A 142 8.60 -7.04 0.04
C ALA A 142 7.37 -7.93 0.14
N MET A 143 7.17 -8.76 -0.88
CA MET A 143 6.17 -9.82 -0.89
C MET A 143 6.74 -11.08 -1.53
N THR A 144 6.12 -12.22 -1.20
CA THR A 144 6.35 -13.48 -1.91
C THR A 144 5.18 -13.72 -2.85
N ARG A 145 5.48 -14.09 -4.10
CA ARG A 145 4.48 -14.43 -5.11
C ARG A 145 4.89 -15.71 -5.83
N GLY A 146 4.20 -16.82 -5.54
CA GLY A 146 4.60 -18.12 -6.05
C GLY A 146 6.00 -18.48 -5.54
N ASN A 147 6.90 -18.81 -6.47
CA ASN A 147 8.30 -19.15 -6.20
C ASN A 147 9.24 -17.95 -6.37
N SER A 148 8.74 -16.72 -6.24
CA SER A 148 9.51 -15.48 -6.38
C SER A 148 9.28 -14.55 -5.19
N VAL A 149 10.27 -13.73 -4.92
CA VAL A 149 10.21 -12.63 -3.95
C VAL A 149 10.36 -11.34 -4.73
N VAL A 150 9.45 -10.40 -4.49
CA VAL A 150 9.44 -9.07 -5.07
C VAL A 150 9.77 -8.10 -3.95
N LEU A 151 10.84 -7.32 -4.10
CA LEU A 151 11.08 -6.13 -3.31
C LEU A 151 10.73 -4.91 -4.17
N ALA A 152 9.87 -4.06 -3.63
CA ALA A 152 9.49 -2.77 -4.18
C ALA A 152 10.16 -1.66 -3.41
N GLY A 153 10.69 -0.66 -4.11
CA GLY A 153 11.27 0.50 -3.47
C GLY A 153 11.39 1.69 -4.41
N ASN A 154 11.76 2.83 -3.84
CA ASN A 154 11.98 4.07 -4.57
C ASN A 154 13.20 4.81 -4.04
N ILE A 155 13.73 5.77 -4.81
CA ILE A 155 14.59 6.83 -4.32
C ILE A 155 13.87 8.15 -4.56
N LEU A 156 13.67 8.94 -3.49
CA LEU A 156 13.10 10.27 -3.59
C LEU A 156 14.12 11.22 -4.22
N LEU A 157 13.89 11.60 -5.48
CA LEU A 157 14.70 12.58 -6.19
C LEU A 157 14.29 14.00 -5.77
N SER A 158 12.99 14.27 -5.73
CA SER A 158 12.37 15.51 -5.23
C SER A 158 11.06 15.20 -4.51
N LEU A 159 10.52 16.17 -3.77
CA LEU A 159 9.32 16.00 -2.95
C LEU A 159 8.35 17.15 -3.16
N ASP A 160 7.16 16.86 -3.69
CA ASP A 160 6.06 17.81 -3.77
C ASP A 160 5.07 17.58 -2.60
N VAL A 161 5.48 18.04 -1.42
CA VAL A 161 4.72 17.86 -0.18
C VAL A 161 3.35 18.55 -0.25
N ASP A 162 3.26 19.68 -0.96
CA ASP A 162 2.02 20.42 -1.14
C ASP A 162 1.02 19.59 -1.96
N LEU A 163 1.43 19.09 -3.12
CA LEU A 163 0.61 18.20 -3.95
C LEU A 163 0.17 16.96 -3.19
N ILE A 164 1.11 16.27 -2.52
CA ILE A 164 0.81 15.07 -1.73
C ILE A 164 -0.27 15.40 -0.68
N SER A 165 -0.10 16.51 0.05
CA SER A 165 -1.03 16.87 1.12
C SER A 165 -2.43 17.24 0.65
N LYS A 166 -2.55 17.78 -0.57
CA LYS A 166 -3.84 18.17 -1.18
C LYS A 166 -4.59 17.00 -1.80
N CYS A 167 -3.88 15.93 -2.19
CA CYS A 167 -4.51 14.71 -2.70
C CYS A 167 -5.18 13.87 -1.60
N ILE A 168 -4.73 13.99 -0.35
CA ILE A 168 -5.22 13.19 0.78
C ILE A 168 -6.38 13.90 1.47
N LYS A 169 -7.46 13.17 1.74
CA LYS A 169 -8.59 13.68 2.52
C LYS A 169 -8.14 13.87 3.96
N VAL A 170 -8.40 15.06 4.48
CA VAL A 170 -8.06 15.43 5.86
C VAL A 170 -9.20 16.22 6.48
N PRO A 171 -9.41 16.17 7.82
CA PRO A 171 -10.56 16.81 8.44
C PRO A 171 -10.59 18.34 8.31
N THR A 172 -9.42 18.98 8.24
CA THR A 172 -9.29 20.44 8.21
C THR A 172 -8.02 20.88 7.48
N GLU A 173 -7.99 22.12 6.96
CA GLU A 173 -6.79 22.76 6.41
C GLU A 173 -5.62 22.78 7.41
N LYS A 174 -5.90 23.09 8.68
CA LYS A 174 -4.87 23.09 9.74
C LYS A 174 -4.23 21.71 9.92
N PHE A 175 -5.01 20.64 9.77
CA PHE A 175 -4.48 19.27 9.80
C PHE A 175 -3.60 19.00 8.57
N ARG A 176 -4.00 19.50 7.38
CA ARG A 176 -3.19 19.42 6.16
C ARG A 176 -1.83 20.09 6.34
N ASP A 177 -1.80 21.31 6.86
CA ASP A 177 -0.57 22.07 7.08
C ASP A 177 0.37 21.33 8.04
N LYS A 178 -0.20 20.77 9.13
CA LYS A 178 0.57 19.95 10.07
C LYS A 178 1.13 18.71 9.39
N MET A 179 0.33 17.98 8.63
CA MET A 179 0.77 16.79 7.91
C MET A 179 1.89 17.12 6.91
N ALA A 180 1.77 18.21 6.15
CA ALA A 180 2.82 18.69 5.24
C ALA A 180 4.11 19.07 5.98
N LYS A 181 3.99 19.76 7.12
CA LYS A 181 5.14 20.08 7.96
C LYS A 181 5.82 18.82 8.48
N ASP A 182 5.06 17.91 9.07
CA ASP A 182 5.57 16.64 9.58
C ASP A 182 6.30 15.89 8.45
N MET A 183 5.69 15.78 7.25
CA MET A 183 6.32 15.22 6.04
C MET A 183 7.68 15.83 5.71
N SER A 184 7.80 17.15 5.77
CA SER A 184 9.05 17.83 5.48
C SER A 184 10.14 17.61 6.54
N GLU A 185 9.75 17.24 7.76
CA GLU A 185 10.67 16.91 8.84
C GLU A 185 11.17 15.47 8.77
N TRP A 186 10.32 14.50 8.39
CA TRP A 186 10.69 13.08 8.35
C TRP A 186 11.22 12.58 7.00
N LEU A 187 10.88 13.24 5.89
CA LEU A 187 11.35 12.91 4.54
C LEU A 187 12.47 13.82 4.06
N THR A 188 13.33 13.27 3.20
CA THR A 188 14.28 14.03 2.40
C THR A 188 14.34 13.50 0.96
N SER A 189 15.08 14.18 0.10
CA SER A 189 15.26 13.83 -1.31
C SER A 189 16.67 14.16 -1.77
N LEU A 190 17.10 13.60 -2.91
CA LEU A 190 18.40 13.94 -3.49
C LEU A 190 18.53 15.44 -3.75
N GLU A 191 17.47 16.08 -4.25
CA GLU A 191 17.45 17.54 -4.46
C GLU A 191 17.74 18.33 -3.18
N LYS A 192 17.13 17.93 -2.05
CA LYS A 192 17.32 18.62 -0.77
C LYS A 192 18.72 18.40 -0.19
N GLU A 193 19.26 17.20 -0.33
CA GLU A 193 20.57 16.85 0.25
C GLU A 193 21.76 17.27 -0.63
N LEU A 194 21.59 17.31 -1.96
CA LEU A 194 22.66 17.64 -2.92
C LEU A 194 22.53 19.05 -3.53
N GLY A 195 21.36 19.68 -3.44
CA GLY A 195 21.04 20.94 -4.12
C GLY A 195 20.71 20.79 -5.61
N TYR A 196 20.65 19.57 -6.13
CA TYR A 196 20.25 19.26 -7.52
C TYR A 196 19.71 17.82 -7.61
N VAL A 197 19.03 17.50 -8.70
CA VAL A 197 18.60 16.13 -9.02
C VAL A 197 19.60 15.49 -9.98
N PRO A 198 20.33 14.42 -9.59
CA PRO A 198 21.19 13.70 -10.52
C PRO A 198 20.40 13.10 -11.69
N PRO A 199 20.96 13.04 -12.91
CA PRO A 199 20.30 12.41 -14.04
C PRO A 199 19.94 10.95 -13.75
N ARG A 200 18.74 10.51 -14.16
CA ARG A 200 18.28 9.12 -13.93
C ARG A 200 19.22 8.09 -14.54
N ASP A 201 19.80 8.35 -15.71
CA ASP A 201 20.76 7.45 -16.35
C ASP A 201 22.05 7.28 -15.52
N GLU A 202 22.48 8.32 -14.80
CA GLU A 202 23.59 8.21 -13.86
C GLU A 202 23.22 7.34 -12.66
N ILE A 203 22.03 7.54 -12.10
CA ILE A 203 21.52 6.75 -10.98
C ILE A 203 21.39 5.27 -11.41
N ASN A 204 20.81 5.00 -12.58
CA ASN A 204 20.70 3.67 -13.19
C ASN A 204 22.06 2.99 -13.30
N ARG A 205 23.07 3.69 -13.85
CA ARG A 205 24.44 3.15 -13.98
C ARG A 205 25.04 2.82 -12.62
N LYS A 206 24.96 3.73 -11.65
CA LYS A 206 25.48 3.52 -10.29
C LYS A 206 24.77 2.37 -9.57
N LEU A 207 23.45 2.24 -9.74
CA LEU A 207 22.68 1.10 -9.22
C LEU A 207 23.17 -0.20 -9.84
N LYS A 208 23.27 -0.27 -11.17
CA LYS A 208 23.79 -1.44 -11.89
C LYS A 208 25.16 -1.86 -11.33
N GLU A 209 26.11 -0.93 -11.25
CA GLU A 209 27.47 -1.16 -10.72
C GLU A 209 27.46 -1.63 -9.25
N ALA A 210 26.66 -0.99 -8.40
CA ALA A 210 26.56 -1.35 -6.98
C ALA A 210 25.98 -2.76 -6.79
N PHE A 211 24.91 -3.11 -7.51
CA PHE A 211 24.31 -4.44 -7.44
C PHE A 211 25.27 -5.53 -7.96
N GLU A 212 25.98 -5.30 -9.07
CA GLU A 212 26.99 -6.24 -9.56
C GLU A 212 28.10 -6.48 -8.54
N LYS A 213 28.60 -5.40 -7.92
CA LYS A 213 29.67 -5.46 -6.92
C LYS A 213 29.24 -6.17 -5.64
N GLU A 214 28.12 -5.76 -5.04
CA GLU A 214 27.69 -6.25 -3.72
C GLU A 214 27.12 -7.67 -3.78
N LEU A 215 26.47 -8.05 -4.89
CA LEU A 215 25.85 -9.37 -5.03
C LEU A 215 26.71 -10.37 -5.84
N GLY A 216 27.81 -9.94 -6.45
CA GLY A 216 28.63 -10.80 -7.32
C GLY A 216 27.87 -11.29 -8.56
N ILE A 217 26.92 -10.50 -9.03
CA ILE A 217 26.09 -10.79 -10.21
C ILE A 217 26.57 -9.99 -11.42
N LYS A 218 26.09 -10.35 -12.61
CA LYS A 218 26.29 -9.59 -13.84
C LYS A 218 24.94 -9.28 -14.45
N PHE A 219 24.75 -8.05 -14.90
CA PHE A 219 23.53 -7.66 -15.57
C PHE A 219 23.64 -7.80 -17.08
N GLU A 220 22.55 -8.29 -17.66
CA GLU A 220 22.27 -8.21 -19.09
C GLU A 220 21.16 -7.17 -19.28
N ASP A 221 21.43 -6.14 -20.08
CA ASP A 221 20.38 -5.19 -20.48
C ASP A 221 19.33 -5.93 -21.30
N SER A 222 18.07 -5.75 -20.93
CA SER A 222 16.96 -6.50 -21.50
C SER A 222 15.70 -5.65 -21.56
N THR A 223 14.70 -6.16 -22.28
CA THR A 223 13.34 -5.62 -22.30
C THR A 223 12.39 -6.67 -21.75
N LEU A 224 11.17 -6.27 -21.43
CA LEU A 224 10.09 -7.22 -21.15
C LEU A 224 9.86 -8.11 -22.38
N THR A 225 9.58 -9.39 -22.15
CA THR A 225 9.17 -10.30 -23.23
C THR A 225 7.75 -9.97 -23.71
N PRO A 226 7.35 -10.41 -24.92
CA PRO A 226 5.98 -10.22 -25.40
C PRO A 226 4.92 -10.74 -24.43
N GLU A 227 5.16 -11.88 -23.77
CA GLU A 227 4.24 -12.47 -22.79
C GLU A 227 4.16 -11.64 -21.50
N GLU A 228 5.30 -11.09 -21.04
CA GLU A 228 5.32 -10.16 -19.90
C GLU A 228 4.50 -8.90 -20.21
N ILE A 229 4.64 -8.35 -21.43
CA ILE A 229 3.90 -7.16 -21.89
C ILE A 229 2.41 -7.47 -21.99
N GLU A 230 2.02 -8.58 -22.63
CA GLU A 230 0.60 -8.96 -22.79
C GLU A 230 -0.09 -9.11 -21.42
N LEU A 231 0.56 -9.80 -20.47
CA LEU A 231 0.03 -9.94 -19.12
C LEU A 231 -0.03 -8.59 -18.39
N TRP A 232 0.98 -7.75 -18.56
CA TRP A 232 1.04 -6.44 -17.90
C TRP A 232 -0.08 -5.51 -18.39
N GLU A 233 -0.29 -5.41 -19.70
CA GLU A 233 -1.37 -4.63 -20.32
C GLU A 233 -2.74 -5.13 -19.86
N LYS A 234 -2.94 -6.46 -19.82
CA LYS A 234 -4.17 -7.05 -19.29
C LYS A 234 -4.41 -6.61 -17.84
N LEU A 235 -3.41 -6.75 -16.97
CA LEU A 235 -3.54 -6.36 -15.56
C LEU A 235 -3.81 -4.86 -15.41
N ALA A 236 -3.08 -4.02 -16.13
CA ALA A 236 -3.31 -2.57 -16.10
C ALA A 236 -4.73 -2.22 -16.54
N SER A 237 -5.25 -2.86 -17.59
CA SER A 237 -6.63 -2.67 -18.06
C SER A 237 -7.68 -3.08 -17.02
N GLU A 238 -7.40 -4.12 -16.22
CA GLU A 238 -8.27 -4.55 -15.12
C GLU A 238 -8.22 -3.54 -13.96
N LYS A 239 -7.03 -2.99 -13.66
CA LYS A 239 -6.85 -1.98 -12.60
C LYS A 239 -7.39 -0.60 -12.96
N ALA A 240 -7.55 -0.31 -14.25
CA ALA A 240 -8.14 0.93 -14.73
C ALA A 240 -9.68 0.98 -14.62
N LYS A 241 -10.32 -0.16 -14.32
CA LYS A 241 -11.78 -0.24 -14.15
C LYS A 241 -12.22 0.49 -12.89
N GLU A 242 -13.25 1.31 -13.03
CA GLU A 242 -13.85 2.04 -11.90
C GLU A 242 -14.37 1.07 -10.82
N GLU A 243 -14.90 -0.08 -11.24
CA GLU A 243 -15.36 -1.14 -10.35
C GLU A 243 -14.23 -1.68 -9.47
N TRP A 244 -12.99 -1.67 -9.95
CA TRP A 244 -11.83 -2.06 -9.15
C TRP A 244 -11.36 -0.91 -8.24
N ILE A 245 -11.23 0.30 -8.80
CA ILE A 245 -10.74 1.47 -8.05
C ILE A 245 -11.63 1.73 -6.83
N PHE A 246 -12.94 1.64 -7.00
CA PHE A 246 -13.95 1.87 -5.96
C PHE A 246 -14.55 0.57 -5.43
N TYR A 247 -13.92 -0.61 -5.60
CA TYR A 247 -14.55 -1.88 -5.22
C TYR A 247 -14.99 -1.91 -3.75
N LYS A 248 -14.16 -1.34 -2.86
CA LYS A 248 -14.42 -1.32 -1.42
C LYS A 248 -15.58 -0.39 -1.08
N ASP A 249 -15.59 0.80 -1.67
CA ASP A 249 -16.65 1.80 -1.58
C ASP A 249 -17.98 1.24 -2.13
N ASN A 250 -17.94 0.61 -3.31
CA ASN A 250 -19.11 0.05 -3.99
C ASN A 250 -19.67 -1.21 -3.33
N ARG A 251 -18.88 -1.92 -2.52
CA ARG A 251 -19.35 -3.09 -1.77
C ARG A 251 -20.35 -2.70 -0.69
N HIS A 252 -20.22 -1.48 -0.14
CA HIS A 252 -21.02 -1.01 0.97
C HIS A 252 -21.66 0.37 0.71
N PRO A 253 -22.54 0.49 -0.30
CA PRO A 253 -22.98 1.78 -0.83
C PRO A 253 -23.90 2.57 0.12
N ASN A 254 -24.44 1.94 1.17
CA ASN A 254 -25.43 2.57 2.05
C ASN A 254 -24.85 3.09 3.36
N ILE A 255 -23.53 2.99 3.57
CA ILE A 255 -22.90 3.24 4.88
C ILE A 255 -21.79 4.29 4.85
N HIS A 256 -22.02 5.42 4.19
CA HIS A 256 -21.07 6.55 4.18
C HIS A 256 -21.31 7.52 5.35
N THR A 257 -20.53 7.39 6.43
CA THR A 257 -20.51 8.35 7.55
C THR A 257 -19.15 8.37 8.21
N GLU A 258 -18.78 9.51 8.79
CA GLU A 258 -17.54 9.69 9.58
C GLU A 258 -17.84 9.74 11.09
N ARG A 259 -19.10 9.46 11.49
CA ARG A 259 -19.57 9.54 12.88
C ARG A 259 -20.75 8.60 13.14
N CYS A 260 -21.15 8.50 14.40
CA CYS A 260 -22.34 7.76 14.82
C CYS A 260 -23.58 8.64 14.79
N VAL A 261 -24.65 8.12 14.20
CA VAL A 261 -25.94 8.79 14.03
C VAL A 261 -27.07 7.80 14.20
N LYS A 262 -28.08 8.18 14.98
CA LYS A 262 -29.37 7.49 15.03
C LYS A 262 -30.26 8.07 13.93
N ILE A 263 -30.72 7.22 13.03
CA ILE A 263 -31.60 7.60 11.92
C ILE A 263 -33.07 7.47 12.34
N SER A 264 -33.40 6.41 13.08
CA SER A 264 -34.74 6.18 13.63
C SER A 264 -34.66 5.31 14.89
N SER A 265 -35.80 4.96 15.48
CA SER A 265 -35.84 4.00 16.60
C SER A 265 -35.35 2.59 16.24
N ALA A 266 -35.28 2.27 14.94
CA ALA A 266 -34.88 0.96 14.44
C ALA A 266 -33.57 0.98 13.65
N VAL A 267 -33.01 2.15 13.37
CA VAL A 267 -31.86 2.30 12.48
C VAL A 267 -30.81 3.23 13.08
N ALA A 268 -29.58 2.74 13.16
CA ALA A 268 -28.39 3.53 13.50
C ALA A 268 -27.25 3.22 12.51
N LEU A 269 -26.40 4.23 12.27
CA LEU A 269 -25.21 4.13 11.44
C LEU A 269 -24.04 4.68 12.25
N CYS A 270 -22.92 3.97 12.31
CA CYS A 270 -21.79 4.36 13.15
C CYS A 270 -20.45 4.02 12.52
N HIS A 271 -19.52 4.95 12.63
CA HIS A 271 -18.15 4.83 12.13
C HIS A 271 -17.16 4.99 13.29
N LEU A 272 -16.12 4.17 13.29
CA LEU A 272 -15.03 4.21 14.25
C LEU A 272 -13.69 4.03 13.56
N ASP A 273 -12.77 4.95 13.82
CA ASP A 273 -11.34 4.79 13.62
C ASP A 273 -10.72 4.16 14.88
N TYR A 274 -10.19 2.94 14.76
CA TYR A 274 -9.55 2.21 15.85
C TYR A 274 -8.05 2.01 15.56
N LYS A 275 -7.20 2.48 16.48
CA LYS A 275 -5.75 2.35 16.34
C LYS A 275 -5.22 1.09 17.02
N ALA A 276 -5.15 0.00 16.26
CA ALA A 276 -4.35 -1.17 16.61
C ALA A 276 -2.88 -0.94 16.21
N ARG A 277 -2.17 -2.00 15.78
CA ARG A 277 -0.84 -1.84 15.15
C ARG A 277 -0.92 -1.01 13.87
N LYS A 278 -1.99 -1.20 13.11
CA LYS A 278 -2.40 -0.42 11.94
C LYS A 278 -3.79 0.17 12.21
N LEU A 279 -4.20 1.12 11.38
CA LEU A 279 -5.52 1.71 11.45
C LEU A 279 -6.55 0.69 10.95
N LEU A 280 -7.51 0.38 11.82
CA LEU A 280 -8.70 -0.40 11.55
C LEU A 280 -9.88 0.57 11.58
N ARG A 281 -10.69 0.58 10.53
CA ARG A 281 -11.92 1.37 10.45
C ARG A 281 -13.10 0.44 10.32
N ILE A 282 -14.15 0.77 11.05
CA ILE A 282 -15.40 0.01 11.00
C ILE A 282 -16.53 1.00 10.78
N THR A 283 -17.28 0.79 9.71
CA THR A 283 -18.56 1.46 9.50
C THR A 283 -19.67 0.43 9.54
N LEU A 284 -20.66 0.65 10.39
CA LEU A 284 -21.70 -0.31 10.71
C LEU A 284 -23.07 0.33 10.60
N LYS A 285 -24.00 -0.37 9.97
CA LYS A 285 -25.43 -0.06 9.98
C LYS A 285 -26.19 -1.14 10.72
N ILE A 286 -26.98 -0.72 11.70
CA ILE A 286 -27.89 -1.59 12.45
C ILE A 286 -29.30 -1.29 12.00
N VAL A 287 -30.06 -2.35 11.72
CA VAL A 287 -31.49 -2.29 11.42
C VAL A 287 -32.20 -3.35 12.26
N ASN A 288 -33.24 -2.96 13.01
CA ASN A 288 -34.03 -3.87 13.84
C ASN A 288 -33.17 -4.77 14.75
N LYS A 289 -32.21 -4.17 15.46
CA LYS A 289 -31.30 -4.85 16.40
C LYS A 289 -30.38 -5.88 15.75
N LYS A 290 -30.16 -5.81 14.44
CA LYS A 290 -29.24 -6.69 13.69
C LYS A 290 -28.27 -5.86 12.86
N ILE A 291 -27.09 -6.42 12.61
CA ILE A 291 -26.14 -5.87 11.65
C ILE A 291 -26.73 -6.01 10.26
N ASP A 292 -27.10 -4.90 9.64
CA ASP A 292 -27.60 -4.85 8.26
C ASP A 292 -26.43 -4.84 7.27
N GLU A 293 -25.42 -4.02 7.56
CA GLU A 293 -24.26 -3.81 6.69
C GLU A 293 -23.05 -3.41 7.54
N ILE A 294 -21.86 -3.91 7.19
CA ILE A 294 -20.60 -3.62 7.89
C ILE A 294 -19.44 -3.54 6.89
N SER A 295 -18.73 -2.41 6.89
CA SER A 295 -17.44 -2.25 6.22
C SER A 295 -16.33 -2.37 7.26
N ILE A 296 -15.36 -3.26 7.00
CA ILE A 296 -14.10 -3.36 7.73
C ILE A 296 -13.00 -2.88 6.77
N SER A 297 -12.46 -1.70 7.01
CA SER A 297 -11.47 -1.06 6.13
C SER A 297 -10.25 -0.57 6.90
N GLY A 298 -9.18 -0.16 6.21
CA GLY A 298 -7.99 0.36 6.89
C GLY A 298 -6.69 0.13 6.14
N ASP A 299 -5.57 0.43 6.81
CA ASP A 299 -4.21 0.37 6.24
C ASP A 299 -3.43 -0.90 6.65
N PHE A 300 -4.16 -1.92 7.10
CA PHE A 300 -3.62 -3.26 7.42
C PHE A 300 -3.34 -4.08 6.16
N PHE A 301 -2.72 -5.25 6.35
CA PHE A 301 -2.43 -6.22 5.29
C PHE A 301 -3.06 -7.56 5.64
N VAL A 302 -3.70 -8.20 4.66
CA VAL A 302 -4.17 -9.58 4.76
C VAL A 302 -3.33 -10.43 3.81
N MET A 303 -2.55 -11.35 4.37
CA MET A 303 -1.64 -12.22 3.61
C MET A 303 -2.30 -13.54 3.23
N SER A 304 -3.25 -14.02 4.04
CA SER A 304 -4.00 -15.25 3.79
C SER A 304 -5.22 -15.33 4.71
N PRO A 305 -6.34 -15.97 4.31
CA PRO A 305 -6.68 -16.23 2.92
C PRO A 305 -7.04 -14.92 2.20
N ASN A 306 -6.85 -14.88 0.88
CA ASN A 306 -7.30 -13.75 0.07
C ASN A 306 -8.83 -13.59 0.20
N GLY A 307 -9.30 -12.35 0.34
CA GLY A 307 -10.73 -12.06 0.49
C GLY A 307 -11.31 -12.33 1.90
N PHE A 308 -10.46 -12.57 2.91
CA PHE A 308 -10.92 -12.85 4.27
C PHE A 308 -11.80 -11.73 4.86
N ILE A 309 -11.51 -10.47 4.56
CA ILE A 309 -12.27 -9.34 5.08
C ILE A 309 -13.67 -9.32 4.49
N GLU A 310 -13.77 -9.44 3.17
CA GLU A 310 -15.05 -9.50 2.46
C GLU A 310 -15.89 -10.67 2.98
N TYR A 311 -15.26 -11.83 3.18
CA TYR A 311 -15.89 -12.99 3.79
C TYR A 311 -16.40 -12.69 5.21
N LEU A 312 -15.58 -12.12 6.08
CA LEU A 312 -15.95 -11.82 7.46
C LEU A 312 -17.10 -10.79 7.55
N GLU A 313 -17.08 -9.77 6.69
CA GLU A 313 -18.19 -8.82 6.56
C GLU A 313 -19.50 -9.53 6.23
N ASP A 314 -19.48 -10.49 5.30
CA ASP A 314 -20.67 -11.26 4.93
C ASP A 314 -21.14 -12.21 6.05
N ARG A 315 -20.23 -12.72 6.88
CA ARG A 315 -20.58 -13.54 8.05
C ARG A 315 -21.22 -12.73 9.18
N LEU A 316 -20.83 -11.46 9.32
CA LEU A 316 -21.38 -10.56 10.35
C LEU A 316 -22.75 -9.97 9.95
N LYS A 317 -23.08 -9.94 8.65
CA LYS A 317 -24.42 -9.53 8.19
C LYS A 317 -25.51 -10.45 8.77
N GLY A 318 -26.54 -9.83 9.35
CA GLY A 318 -27.68 -10.50 9.96
C GLY A 318 -27.48 -10.99 11.40
N VAL A 319 -26.25 -10.92 11.93
CA VAL A 319 -25.95 -11.21 13.34
C VAL A 319 -26.68 -10.19 14.22
N SER A 320 -27.21 -10.64 15.36
CA SER A 320 -27.83 -9.74 16.32
C SER A 320 -26.82 -8.71 16.79
N ALA A 321 -27.24 -7.48 17.05
CA ALA A 321 -26.41 -6.43 17.63
C ALA A 321 -26.17 -6.68 19.13
N ASN A 322 -25.72 -7.90 19.45
CA ASN A 322 -25.37 -8.40 20.76
C ASN A 322 -23.87 -8.71 20.75
N LEU A 323 -23.16 -8.19 21.75
CA LEU A 323 -21.70 -8.31 21.82
C LEU A 323 -21.19 -9.75 21.89
N GLU A 324 -21.89 -10.63 22.61
CA GLU A 324 -21.47 -12.02 22.74
C GLU A 324 -21.65 -12.78 21.43
N GLU A 325 -22.77 -12.57 20.72
CA GLU A 325 -23.00 -13.19 19.40
C GLU A 325 -21.99 -12.70 18.36
N ILE A 326 -21.71 -11.39 18.31
CA ILE A 326 -20.71 -10.81 17.40
C ILE A 326 -19.32 -11.39 17.71
N ARG A 327 -18.98 -11.48 19.00
CA ARG A 327 -17.71 -12.04 19.47
C ARG A 327 -17.56 -13.49 19.08
N GLU A 328 -18.59 -14.31 19.27
CA GLU A 328 -18.60 -15.73 18.91
C GLU A 328 -18.30 -15.90 17.41
N VAL A 329 -19.01 -15.17 16.54
CA VAL A 329 -18.76 -15.22 15.09
C VAL A 329 -17.31 -14.83 14.77
N ILE A 330 -16.77 -13.75 15.34
CA ILE A 330 -15.39 -13.34 15.05
C ILE A 330 -14.38 -14.42 15.48
N LEU A 331 -14.52 -14.94 16.70
CA LEU A 331 -13.60 -15.94 17.22
C LEU A 331 -13.66 -17.24 16.41
N ASP A 332 -14.86 -17.69 16.04
CA ASP A 332 -15.05 -18.89 15.23
C ASP A 332 -14.41 -18.73 13.85
N GLU A 333 -14.64 -17.61 13.16
CA GLU A 333 -14.11 -17.40 11.81
C GLU A 333 -12.58 -17.21 11.83
N PHE A 334 -12.01 -16.57 12.85
CA PHE A 334 -10.56 -16.49 13.02
C PHE A 334 -9.94 -17.86 13.35
N ASN A 335 -10.60 -18.67 14.17
CA ASN A 335 -10.13 -20.02 14.48
C ASN A 335 -10.24 -20.98 13.29
N GLU A 336 -11.30 -20.88 12.50
CA GLU A 336 -11.53 -21.73 11.32
C GLU A 336 -10.61 -21.34 10.16
N LYS A 337 -10.59 -20.05 9.79
CA LYS A 337 -9.84 -19.57 8.61
C LYS A 337 -8.37 -19.30 8.89
N LYS A 338 -8.00 -19.08 10.15
CA LYS A 338 -6.63 -18.77 10.61
C LYS A 338 -5.97 -17.70 9.75
N PRO A 339 -6.60 -16.52 9.62
CA PRO A 339 -6.10 -15.49 8.74
C PRO A 339 -4.74 -14.98 9.22
N VAL A 340 -3.84 -14.72 8.28
CA VAL A 340 -2.55 -14.08 8.54
C VAL A 340 -2.71 -12.60 8.22
N ILE A 341 -2.94 -11.80 9.28
CA ILE A 341 -3.16 -10.36 9.18
C ILE A 341 -2.01 -9.62 9.85
N PHE A 342 -1.48 -8.61 9.17
CA PHE A 342 -0.57 -7.64 9.76
C PHE A 342 -1.31 -6.31 9.94
N GLY A 343 -1.66 -5.99 11.18
CA GLY A 343 -2.23 -4.70 11.52
C GLY A 343 -3.21 -4.72 12.69
N PHE A 344 -3.97 -5.80 12.82
CA PHE A 344 -4.90 -6.06 13.91
C PHE A 344 -5.06 -7.57 14.10
N ASN A 345 -5.54 -7.99 15.27
CA ASN A 345 -5.97 -9.37 15.57
C ASN A 345 -7.47 -9.42 15.93
N GLU A 346 -8.00 -10.62 16.19
CA GLU A 346 -9.40 -10.84 16.55
C GLU A 346 -9.86 -9.99 17.75
N ASN A 347 -9.02 -9.80 18.77
CA ASN A 347 -9.36 -9.00 19.94
C ASN A 347 -9.42 -7.50 19.59
N ASP A 348 -8.50 -7.00 18.77
CA ASP A 348 -8.56 -5.61 18.28
C ASP A 348 -9.88 -5.34 17.55
N LEU A 349 -10.36 -6.30 16.74
CA LEU A 349 -11.64 -6.19 16.03
C LEU A 349 -12.83 -6.23 16.99
N ILE A 350 -12.80 -7.14 17.97
CA ILE A 350 -13.83 -7.25 19.01
C ILE A 350 -13.89 -5.97 19.85
N ASP A 351 -12.74 -5.40 20.22
CA ASP A 351 -12.65 -4.18 21.01
C ASP A 351 -13.21 -2.98 20.22
N ALA A 352 -12.85 -2.85 18.95
CA ALA A 352 -13.40 -1.82 18.06
C ALA A 352 -14.93 -1.92 17.92
N LEU A 353 -15.47 -3.12 17.71
CA LEU A 353 -16.92 -3.33 17.67
C LEU A 353 -17.58 -3.11 19.04
N THR A 354 -16.89 -3.43 20.13
CA THR A 354 -17.36 -3.14 21.49
C THR A 354 -17.49 -1.64 21.72
N GLU A 355 -16.53 -0.85 21.26
CA GLU A 355 -16.62 0.61 21.30
C GLU A 355 -17.78 1.16 20.49
N ILE A 356 -18.02 0.64 19.28
CA ILE A 356 -19.19 1.00 18.46
C ILE A 356 -20.49 0.66 19.19
N MET A 357 -20.61 -0.57 19.69
CA MET A 357 -21.82 -1.02 20.36
C MET A 357 -22.15 -0.14 21.58
N ARG A 358 -21.16 0.35 22.30
CA ARG A 358 -21.35 1.23 23.48
C ARG A 358 -21.75 2.67 23.13
N LYS A 359 -21.76 3.08 21.85
CA LYS A 359 -22.17 4.43 21.46
C LYS A 359 -23.64 4.68 21.79
N PRO A 360 -24.00 5.86 22.34
CA PRO A 360 -25.39 6.16 22.70
C PRO A 360 -26.38 5.95 21.54
N GLU A 361 -25.99 6.36 20.33
CA GLU A 361 -26.80 6.24 19.12
C GLU A 361 -27.13 4.78 18.77
N ILE A 362 -26.21 3.85 19.10
CA ILE A 362 -26.37 2.42 18.90
C ILE A 362 -27.21 1.81 20.04
N GLN A 363 -26.91 2.16 21.29
CA GLN A 363 -27.63 1.70 22.47
C GLN A 363 -29.14 2.04 22.42
N GLU A 364 -29.49 3.17 21.82
CA GLU A 364 -30.88 3.58 21.65
C GLU A 364 -31.68 2.78 20.59
N VAL A 365 -31.01 1.92 19.81
CA VAL A 365 -31.62 1.13 18.73
C VAL A 365 -31.63 -0.37 19.04
N ILE A 366 -30.75 -0.85 19.92
CA ILE A 366 -30.58 -2.28 20.22
C ILE A 366 -31.46 -2.82 21.35
#